data_AF-A0A6C0CTK2-F1
#
_entry.id   AF-A0A6C0CTK2-F1
#
_cell.length_a   1.000
_cell.length_b   1.000
_cell.length_c   1.000
_cell.angle_alpha   90.00
_cell.angle_beta   90.00
_cell.angle_gamma   90.00
#
_symmetry.space_group_name_H-M   'P 1'
#
loop_
_entity.id
_entity.type
_entity.pdbx_description
1 polymer ?
#
loop_
_entity_poly.entity_id
_entity_poly.type
_entity_poly.pdbx_seq_one_letter_code
_entity_poly.pdbx_strand_id
1 'polypeptide(L)'
;MANTEEVKNVIRSWVALDDESRQIQVRQKEIRDKKAELSATILDFMRSNEVDNFSLEGNGLGTISRTVRTSRPPLRRNVIRTQLLLQFSDQPQRVAEALRAIEGIPEGDDMSVGGTQRELLSRRIPRTATVNLS
;
A
#
# COMPACT_ATOMS: atom_id res chain seq x y z
N MET A 1 -12.01 31.44 21.46
CA MET A 1 -11.50 30.20 22.10
C MET A 1 -12.45 29.09 21.70
N ALA A 2 -12.00 28.06 20.98
CA ALA A 2 -12.87 26.94 20.63
C ALA A 2 -13.44 26.36 21.94
N ASN A 3 -14.76 26.20 21.99
CA ASN A 3 -15.42 25.74 23.21
C ASN A 3 -14.95 24.31 23.50
N THR A 4 -14.59 24.00 24.75
CA THR A 4 -14.09 22.67 25.14
C THR A 4 -15.05 21.55 24.72
N GLU A 5 -16.36 21.83 24.68
CA GLU A 5 -17.38 20.89 24.21
C GLU A 5 -17.36 20.67 22.68
N GLU A 6 -17.03 21.68 21.88
CA GLU A 6 -16.87 21.55 20.43
C GLU A 6 -15.69 20.62 20.10
N VAL A 7 -14.57 20.80 20.80
CA VAL A 7 -13.37 19.94 20.62
C VAL A 7 -13.69 18.49 21.02
N LYS A 8 -14.40 18.26 22.12
CA LYS A 8 -14.84 16.91 22.52
C LYS A 8 -15.72 16.27 21.45
N ASN A 9 -16.64 17.02 20.84
CA ASN A 9 -17.50 16.50 19.77
C ASN A 9 -16.70 16.13 18.53
N VAL A 10 -15.75 16.98 18.10
CA VAL A 10 -14.85 16.69 16.98
C VAL A 10 -14.04 15.43 17.22
N ILE A 11 -13.48 15.25 18.43
CA ILE A 11 -12.73 14.04 18.79
C ILE A 11 -13.62 12.80 18.72
N ARG A 12 -14.85 12.86 19.28
CA ARG A 12 -15.78 11.72 19.22
C ARG A 12 -16.14 11.35 17.78
N SER A 13 -16.42 12.33 16.93
CA SER A 13 -16.70 12.11 15.52
C SER A 13 -15.49 11.51 14.78
N TRP A 14 -14.29 12.01 15.04
CA TRP A 14 -13.07 11.46 14.45
C TRP A 14 -12.83 10.01 14.89
N VAL A 15 -13.05 9.69 16.17
CA VAL A 15 -12.94 8.32 16.71
C VAL A 15 -13.94 7.38 16.02
N ALA A 16 -15.20 7.81 15.86
CA ALA A 16 -16.23 7.01 15.19
C ALA A 16 -15.86 6.70 13.73
N LEU A 17 -15.33 7.69 13.00
CA LEU A 17 -14.87 7.49 11.62
C LEU A 17 -13.62 6.59 11.54
N ASP A 18 -12.69 6.68 12.50
CA ASP A 18 -11.53 5.76 12.57
C ASP A 18 -11.99 4.32 12.83
N ASP A 19 -13.00 4.11 13.68
CA ASP A 19 -13.60 2.79 13.93
C ASP A 19 -14.27 2.21 12.68
N GLU A 20 -15.09 3.01 11.99
CA GLU A 20 -15.74 2.59 10.74
C GLU A 20 -14.72 2.25 9.64
N SER A 21 -13.71 3.11 9.45
CA SER A 21 -12.62 2.88 8.49
C SER A 21 -11.91 1.55 8.74
N ARG A 22 -11.61 1.23 10.01
CA ARG A 22 -10.98 -0.06 10.38
C ARG A 22 -11.89 -1.25 10.06
N GLN A 23 -13.18 -1.16 10.34
CA GLN A 23 -14.14 -2.23 10.02
C GLN A 23 -14.23 -2.46 8.50
N ILE A 24 -14.32 -1.38 7.72
CA ILE A 24 -14.35 -1.46 6.26
C ILE A 24 -13.06 -2.06 5.71
N GLN A 25 -11.89 -1.70 6.25
CA GLN A 25 -10.61 -2.26 5.82
C GLN A 25 -10.53 -3.78 6.06
N VAL A 26 -11.05 -4.27 7.19
CA VAL A 26 -11.13 -5.71 7.48
C VAL A 26 -12.02 -6.40 6.44
N ARG A 27 -13.24 -5.89 6.22
CA ARG A 27 -14.15 -6.46 5.22
C ARG A 27 -13.58 -6.40 3.81
N GLN A 28 -12.92 -5.32 3.43
CA GLN A 28 -12.27 -5.17 2.13
C GLN A 28 -11.13 -6.18 1.96
N LYS A 29 -10.38 -6.47 3.03
CA LYS A 29 -9.37 -7.53 3.01
C LYS A 29 -10.04 -8.90 2.77
N GLU A 30 -11.07 -9.24 3.53
CA GLU A 30 -11.79 -10.51 3.36
C GLU A 30 -12.36 -10.69 1.94
N ILE A 31 -12.93 -9.64 1.35
CA ILE A 31 -13.43 -9.67 -0.03
C ILE A 31 -12.29 -9.88 -1.02
N ARG A 32 -11.13 -9.23 -0.84
CA ARG A 32 -9.97 -9.43 -1.71
C ARG A 32 -9.42 -10.85 -1.61
N ASP A 33 -9.35 -11.40 -0.40
CA ASP A 33 -8.85 -12.75 -0.15
C ASP A 33 -9.79 -13.80 -0.81
N LYS A 34 -11.12 -13.68 -0.59
CA LYS A 34 -12.11 -14.55 -1.24
C LYS A 34 -12.10 -14.42 -2.77
N LYS A 35 -11.96 -13.20 -3.29
CA LYS A 35 -11.86 -13.00 -4.75
C LYS A 35 -10.61 -13.67 -5.31
N ALA A 36 -9.47 -13.62 -4.60
CA ALA A 36 -8.24 -14.26 -5.02
C ALA A 36 -8.38 -15.79 -5.03
N GLU A 37 -9.00 -16.37 -4.01
CA GLU A 37 -9.31 -17.81 -3.94
C GLU A 37 -10.18 -18.25 -5.12
N LEU A 38 -11.33 -17.59 -5.34
CA LEU A 38 -12.21 -17.90 -6.47
C LEU A 38 -11.52 -17.72 -7.82
N SER A 39 -10.69 -16.69 -7.96
CA SER A 39 -9.93 -16.45 -9.19
C SER A 39 -8.92 -17.56 -9.46
N ALA A 40 -8.29 -18.13 -8.42
CA ALA A 40 -7.39 -19.27 -8.57
C ALA A 40 -8.15 -20.49 -9.12
N THR A 41 -9.30 -20.82 -8.53
CA THR A 41 -10.17 -21.92 -8.99
C THR A 41 -10.61 -21.73 -10.44
N ILE A 42 -11.04 -20.53 -10.82
CA ILE A 42 -11.46 -20.23 -12.21
C ILE A 42 -10.27 -20.37 -13.16
N LEU A 43 -9.10 -19.85 -12.80
CA LEU A 43 -7.90 -19.95 -13.64
C LEU A 43 -7.39 -21.38 -13.79
N ASP A 44 -7.52 -22.22 -12.75
CA ASP A 44 -7.22 -23.65 -12.81
C ASP A 44 -8.16 -24.39 -13.76
N PHE A 45 -9.45 -24.07 -13.70
CA PHE A 45 -10.43 -24.61 -14.64
C PHE A 45 -10.14 -24.16 -16.08
N MET A 46 -9.86 -22.87 -16.30
CA MET A 46 -9.49 -22.33 -17.62
C MET A 46 -8.24 -23.00 -18.19
N ARG A 47 -7.23 -23.28 -17.35
CA ARG A 47 -6.02 -24.02 -17.74
C ARG A 47 -6.33 -25.44 -18.15
N SER A 48 -7.07 -26.17 -17.32
CA SER A 48 -7.34 -27.60 -17.52
C SER A 48 -8.21 -27.87 -18.75
N ASN A 49 -9.06 -26.92 -19.12
CA ASN A 49 -10.01 -27.05 -20.24
C ASN A 49 -9.65 -26.20 -21.46
N GLU A 50 -8.48 -25.55 -21.46
CA GLU A 50 -8.02 -24.68 -22.55
C GLU A 50 -9.03 -23.58 -22.94
N VAL A 51 -9.74 -23.04 -21.94
CA VAL A 51 -10.74 -21.98 -22.13
C VAL A 51 -10.10 -20.62 -21.83
N ASP A 52 -10.09 -19.72 -22.81
CA ASP A 52 -9.52 -18.38 -22.64
C ASP A 52 -10.55 -17.31 -22.28
N ASN A 53 -11.83 -17.53 -22.59
CA ASN A 53 -12.91 -16.56 -22.38
C ASN A 53 -14.18 -17.22 -21.87
N PHE A 54 -14.80 -16.62 -20.84
CA PHE A 54 -16.18 -16.90 -20.45
C PHE A 54 -17.08 -15.74 -20.84
N SER A 55 -18.20 -16.05 -21.49
CA SER A 55 -19.32 -15.12 -21.60
C SER A 55 -20.24 -15.33 -20.41
N LEU A 56 -20.50 -14.28 -19.63
CA LEU A 56 -21.44 -14.36 -18.52
C LEU A 56 -22.86 -14.11 -19.05
N GLU A 57 -23.77 -15.05 -18.83
CA GLU A 57 -25.18 -14.89 -19.20
C GLU A 57 -25.89 -13.95 -18.24
N GLY A 58 -26.59 -12.96 -18.80
CA GLY A 58 -27.32 -11.91 -18.06
C GLY A 58 -26.99 -10.50 -18.57
N ASN A 59 -27.98 -9.61 -18.53
CA ASN A 59 -27.89 -8.26 -19.12
C ASN A 59 -26.66 -7.49 -18.63
N GLY A 60 -25.61 -7.42 -19.46
CA GLY A 60 -24.45 -6.55 -19.26
C GLY A 60 -23.35 -7.04 -18.31
N LEU A 61 -23.34 -8.31 -17.90
CA LEU A 61 -22.30 -8.85 -17.00
C LEU A 61 -20.91 -8.98 -17.65
N GLY A 62 -20.83 -8.92 -18.99
CA GLY A 62 -19.58 -8.88 -19.74
C GLY A 62 -18.87 -10.24 -19.87
N THR A 63 -17.57 -10.20 -20.19
CA THR A 63 -16.75 -11.39 -20.40
C THR A 63 -15.59 -11.44 -19.40
N ILE A 64 -15.23 -12.65 -18.97
CA ILE A 64 -14.01 -12.91 -18.20
C ILE A 64 -12.99 -13.52 -19.12
N SER A 65 -11.86 -12.84 -19.32
CA SER A 65 -10.76 -13.33 -20.15
C SER A 65 -9.49 -13.56 -19.31
N ARG A 66 -8.74 -14.60 -19.66
CA ARG A 66 -7.45 -14.88 -19.04
C ARG A 66 -6.37 -14.03 -19.73
N THR A 67 -5.71 -13.16 -18.98
CA THR A 67 -4.54 -12.41 -19.48
C THR A 67 -3.32 -12.69 -18.62
N VAL A 68 -2.19 -13.01 -19.25
CA VAL A 68 -0.90 -13.15 -18.56
C VAL A 68 -0.11 -11.86 -18.74
N ARG A 69 0.32 -11.24 -17.65
CA ARG A 69 1.21 -10.07 -17.66
C ARG A 69 2.45 -10.37 -16.85
N THR A 70 3.61 -10.12 -17.45
CA THR A 70 4.89 -10.14 -16.75
C THR A 70 5.28 -8.71 -16.39
N SER A 71 5.36 -8.40 -15.10
CA SER A 71 5.85 -7.11 -14.62
C SER A 71 7.26 -7.25 -14.05
N ARG A 72 8.11 -6.27 -14.32
CA ARG A 72 9.44 -6.19 -13.70
C ARG A 72 9.29 -5.73 -12.24
N PRO A 73 10.14 -6.19 -11.32
CA PRO A 73 10.13 -5.70 -9.94
C PRO A 73 10.28 -4.17 -9.89
N PRO A 74 9.62 -3.50 -8.94
CA PRO A 74 9.76 -2.06 -8.78
C PRO A 74 11.19 -1.70 -8.34
N LEU A 75 11.74 -0.63 -8.91
CA LEU A 75 13.04 -0.08 -8.49
C LEU A 75 12.87 0.61 -7.13
N ARG A 76 13.37 -0.03 -6.07
CA ARG A 76 13.29 0.47 -4.69
C ARG A 76 14.45 1.41 -4.40
N ARG A 77 14.21 2.48 -3.64
CA ARG A 77 15.24 3.46 -3.21
C ARG A 77 16.47 2.80 -2.59
N ASN A 78 16.28 1.80 -1.72
CA ASN A 78 17.39 1.08 -1.09
C ASN A 78 18.22 0.29 -2.11
N VAL A 79 17.57 -0.34 -3.09
CA VAL A 79 18.27 -1.08 -4.15
C VAL A 79 19.11 -0.10 -4.99
N ILE A 80 18.53 1.04 -5.38
CA ILE A 80 19.26 2.08 -6.13
C ILE A 80 20.46 2.56 -5.33
N ARG A 81 20.29 2.91 -4.04
CA ARG A 81 21.38 3.36 -3.16
C ARG A 81 22.49 2.33 -3.02
N THR A 82 22.14 1.08 -2.71
CA THR A 82 23.12 0.00 -2.56
C THR A 82 23.88 -0.24 -3.86
N GLN A 83 23.20 -0.28 -5.01
CA GLN A 83 23.86 -0.52 -6.28
C GLN A 83 24.76 0.67 -6.70
N LEU A 84 24.35 1.91 -6.44
CA LEU A 84 25.21 3.08 -6.69
C LEU A 84 26.47 3.06 -5.81
N LEU A 85 26.35 2.69 -4.53
CA LEU A 85 27.51 2.57 -3.64
C LEU A 85 28.48 1.46 -4.08
N LEU A 86 27.95 0.35 -4.59
CA LEU A 86 28.77 -0.75 -5.12
C LEU A 86 29.46 -0.37 -6.44
N GLN A 87 28.73 0.31 -7.34
CA GLN A 87 29.24 0.67 -8.66
C GLN A 87 30.26 1.83 -8.61
N PHE A 88 30.12 2.72 -7.63
CA PHE A 88 30.97 3.91 -7.45
C PHE A 88 31.67 3.90 -6.09
N SER A 89 32.22 2.74 -5.69
CA SER A 89 32.91 2.54 -4.40
C SER A 89 33.99 3.59 -4.12
N ASP A 90 34.65 4.05 -5.18
CA ASP A 90 35.80 4.95 -5.09
C ASP A 90 35.38 6.43 -5.14
N GLN A 91 34.10 6.72 -5.38
CA GLN A 91 33.56 8.07 -5.58
C GLN A 91 32.25 8.28 -4.80
N PRO A 92 32.27 8.25 -3.45
CA PRO A 92 31.08 8.39 -2.63
C PRO A 92 30.36 9.74 -2.82
N GLN A 93 31.10 10.78 -3.19
CA GLN A 93 30.58 12.13 -3.49
C GLN A 93 29.58 12.10 -4.66
N ARG A 94 29.89 11.35 -5.73
CA ARG A 94 29.02 11.23 -6.92
C ARG A 94 27.77 10.40 -6.64
N VAL A 95 27.85 9.46 -5.69
CA VAL A 95 26.67 8.72 -5.23
C VAL A 95 25.69 9.65 -4.53
N ALA A 96 26.20 10.56 -3.68
CA ALA A 96 25.37 11.55 -3.00
C ALA A 96 24.70 12.51 -3.99
N GLU A 97 25.45 13.00 -4.99
CA GLU A 97 24.95 13.84 -6.09
C GLU A 97 23.87 13.11 -6.91
N ALA A 98 24.15 11.87 -7.34
CA ALA A 98 23.20 11.08 -8.13
C ALA A 98 21.90 10.80 -7.35
N LEU A 99 21.99 10.46 -6.06
CA LEU A 99 20.82 10.27 -5.21
C LEU A 99 20.01 11.55 -5.04
N ARG A 100 20.68 12.70 -4.87
CA ARG A 100 20.04 14.02 -4.78
C ARG A 100 19.27 14.36 -6.06
N ALA A 101 19.88 14.14 -7.22
CA ALA A 101 19.25 14.35 -8.52
C ALA A 101 18.04 13.41 -8.75
N ILE A 102 18.16 12.13 -8.38
CA ILE A 102 17.05 11.15 -8.45
C ILE A 102 15.88 11.57 -7.54
N GLU A 103 16.19 12.13 -6.37
CA GLU A 103 15.21 12.60 -5.40
C GLU A 103 14.64 13.99 -5.74
N GLY A 104 15.14 14.64 -6.79
CA GLY A 104 14.69 15.96 -7.23
C GLY A 104 15.01 17.09 -6.25
N ILE A 105 15.99 16.88 -5.37
CA ILE A 105 16.39 17.85 -4.35
C ILE A 105 17.39 18.83 -5.01
N PRO A 106 17.18 20.16 -4.95
CA PRO A 106 18.12 21.15 -5.50
C PRO A 106 19.51 21.05 -4.83
N GLU A 107 20.56 21.50 -5.52
CA GLU A 107 21.89 21.60 -4.92
C GLU A 107 21.89 22.60 -3.74
N GLY A 108 22.13 22.11 -2.52
CA GLY A 108 22.23 22.90 -1.29
C GLY A 108 22.54 22.05 -0.06
N ASP A 109 22.92 22.68 1.06
CA ASP A 109 23.39 21.99 2.28
C ASP A 109 22.29 21.36 3.13
N ASP A 110 21.01 21.60 2.83
CA ASP A 110 19.92 21.11 3.64
C ASP A 110 19.32 19.81 3.08
N MET A 111 19.71 18.68 3.67
CA MET A 111 19.08 17.38 3.38
C MET A 111 17.71 17.23 4.07
N SER A 112 17.27 18.21 4.87
CA SER A 112 15.97 18.23 5.56
C SER A 112 14.80 18.72 4.69
N VAL A 113 15.06 19.27 3.50
CA VAL A 113 14.01 19.78 2.57
C VAL A 113 13.43 18.71 1.63
N GLY A 114 13.96 17.49 1.64
CA GLY A 114 13.46 16.37 0.82
C GLY A 114 12.23 15.68 1.40
N GLY A 115 11.12 16.40 1.60
CA GLY A 115 9.85 15.80 2.01
C GLY A 115 8.77 16.78 2.43
N THR A 116 7.50 16.42 2.19
CA THR A 116 6.34 17.15 2.74
C THR A 116 6.08 16.66 4.16
N GLN A 117 6.29 17.51 5.16
CA GLN A 117 5.88 17.21 6.54
C GLN A 117 4.35 17.33 6.62
N ARG A 118 3.70 16.30 7.19
CA ARG A 118 2.27 16.28 7.46
C ARG A 118 2.04 15.82 8.89
N GLU A 119 1.28 16.61 9.64
CA GLU A 119 0.80 16.21 10.96
C GLU A 119 -0.37 15.24 10.80
N LEU A 120 -0.33 14.12 11.52
CA LEU A 120 -1.31 13.05 11.43
C LEU A 120 -1.76 12.63 12.83
N LEU A 121 -3.07 12.55 13.04
CA LEU A 121 -3.62 11.92 14.23
C LEU A 121 -3.45 10.40 14.13
N SER A 122 -3.00 9.79 15.23
CA SER A 122 -2.90 8.32 15.33
C SER A 122 -3.55 7.83 16.62
N ARG A 123 -4.35 6.78 16.53
CA ARG A 123 -4.99 6.11 17.67
C ARG A 123 -4.39 4.74 17.89
N ARG A 124 -3.81 4.52 19.07
CA ARG A 124 -3.31 3.22 19.52
C ARG A 124 -4.41 2.48 20.27
N ILE A 125 -4.84 1.33 19.76
CA ILE A 125 -5.78 0.44 20.43
C ILE A 125 -4.97 -0.72 21.02
N PRO A 126 -4.94 -0.91 22.36
CA PRO A 126 -4.26 -2.05 22.95
C PRO A 126 -4.93 -3.35 22.48
N ARG A 127 -4.13 -4.29 21.98
CA ARG A 127 -4.62 -5.65 21.72
C ARG A 127 -4.90 -6.30 23.07
N THR A 128 -6.16 -6.59 23.37
CA THR A 128 -6.53 -7.51 24.45
C THR A 128 -6.08 -8.91 24.07
N ALA A 129 -4.80 -9.21 24.31
CA ALA A 129 -4.33 -10.57 24.37
C ALA A 129 -4.86 -11.16 25.67
N THR A 130 -5.96 -11.93 25.60
CA THR A 130 -6.30 -12.90 26.63
C THR A 130 -5.21 -13.97 26.62
N VAL A 131 -4.14 -13.73 27.38
CA VAL A 131 -3.21 -14.78 27.76
C VAL A 131 -3.93 -15.61 28.81
N ASN A 132 -4.60 -16.67 28.39
CA ASN A 132 -5.00 -17.73 29.30
C ASN A 132 -3.72 -18.48 29.68
N LEU A 133 -3.17 -18.18 30.85
CA LEU A 133 -2.24 -19.06 31.54
C LEU A 133 -3.08 -20.21 32.12
N SER A 134 -2.98 -21.38 31.49
CA SER A 134 -3.32 -22.66 32.10
C SER A 134 -2.36 -22.97 33.23
#